data_AF-A0A258B4F9-F1
#
_entry.id   AF-A0A258B4F9-F1
#
_cell.length_a   1.000
_cell.length_b   1.000
_cell.length_c   1.000
_cell.angle_alpha   90.00
_cell.angle_beta   90.00
_cell.angle_gamma   90.00
#
_symmetry.space_group_name_H-M   'P 1'
#
loop_
_entity.id
_entity.type
_entity.pdbx_description
1 polymer ?
#
loop_
_entity_poly.entity_id
_entity_poly.type
_entity_poly.pdbx_seq_one_letter_code
_entity_poly.pdbx_strand_id
1 'polypeptide(L)'
;MKSSTRLLLLLLALLLPACAGAGGHKVFAGPTLTLNYDDFGPESAASRFLGPRGSHTVIIAHFGYNHITPSAPEDDRYVNVLQSMNFLRDEVRSLPHTSANEPLRQRLRDTYARLYPLQRMRYNAQLNASFAFPVGGMDRRLMLPALPPPAI
;
A
#
# COMPACT_ATOMS: atom_id res chain seq x y z
N MET A 1 -18.68 53.14 -0.69
CA MET A 1 -18.84 51.83 -1.37
C MET A 1 -17.54 51.00 -1.37
N LYS A 2 -16.87 50.79 -0.21
CA LYS A 2 -15.58 50.06 -0.11
C LYS A 2 -15.63 48.79 0.76
N SER A 3 -16.78 48.48 1.35
CA SER A 3 -16.93 47.41 2.34
C SER A 3 -17.13 46.03 1.69
N SER A 4 -17.87 45.97 0.58
CA SER A 4 -18.26 44.72 -0.07
C SER A 4 -17.08 43.94 -0.65
N THR A 5 -16.03 44.63 -1.13
CA THR A 5 -14.84 44.01 -1.71
C THR A 5 -13.98 43.30 -0.66
N ARG A 6 -13.92 43.85 0.57
CA ARG A 6 -13.18 43.24 1.69
C ARG A 6 -13.88 41.99 2.21
N LEU A 7 -15.21 42.01 2.24
CA LEU A 7 -16.02 40.85 2.63
C LEU A 7 -15.87 39.70 1.63
N LEU A 8 -15.87 40.02 0.33
CA LEU A 8 -15.68 39.04 -0.75
C LEU A 8 -14.29 38.36 -0.68
N LEU A 9 -13.24 39.14 -0.41
CA LEU A 9 -11.88 38.62 -0.26
C LEU A 9 -11.72 37.75 1.01
N LEU A 10 -12.39 38.11 2.10
CA LEU A 10 -12.44 37.30 3.32
C LEU A 10 -13.19 35.98 3.11
N LEU A 11 -14.30 35.99 2.36
CA LEU A 11 -15.04 34.79 1.98
C LEU A 11 -14.21 33.88 1.06
N LEU A 12 -13.47 34.43 0.10
CA LEU A 12 -12.53 33.64 -0.72
C LEU A 12 -11.39 33.05 0.12
N ALA A 13 -10.82 33.81 1.06
CA ALA A 13 -9.77 33.34 1.96
C ALA A 13 -10.24 32.23 2.92
N LEU A 14 -11.53 32.20 3.27
CA LEU A 14 -12.14 31.14 4.10
C LEU A 14 -12.51 29.88 3.29
N LEU A 15 -12.68 29.99 1.97
CA LEU A 15 -12.97 28.85 1.08
C LEU A 15 -11.71 28.13 0.58
N LEU A 16 -10.56 28.81 0.53
CA LEU A 16 -9.28 28.25 0.08
C LEU A 16 -8.66 27.15 0.97
N PRO A 17 -8.77 27.16 2.32
CA PRO A 17 -8.20 26.10 3.15
C PRO A 17 -9.00 24.80 3.09
N ALA A 18 -10.30 24.87 2.74
CA ALA A 18 -11.17 23.70 2.65
C ALA A 18 -10.88 22.82 1.41
N CYS A 19 -10.30 23.39 0.34
CA CYS A 19 -9.93 22.65 -0.87
C CYS A 19 -8.46 22.17 -0.89
N ALA A 20 -7.57 22.75 -0.10
CA ALA A 20 -6.13 22.51 -0.22
C ALA A 20 -5.57 21.35 0.64
N GLY A 21 -6.21 21.00 1.77
CA GLY A 21 -5.61 20.05 2.74
C GLY A 21 -6.30 18.69 2.88
N ALA A 22 -7.60 18.59 2.61
CA ALA A 22 -8.38 17.40 2.96
C ALA A 22 -8.36 16.29 1.88
N GLY A 23 -7.95 16.61 0.65
CA GLY A 23 -7.92 15.66 -0.47
C GLY A 23 -6.69 14.74 -0.47
N GLY A 24 -5.53 15.24 -0.04
CA GLY A 24 -4.26 14.51 -0.12
C GLY A 24 -4.17 13.33 0.86
N HIS A 25 -4.65 13.50 2.10
CA HIS A 25 -4.58 12.46 3.12
C HIS A 25 -5.51 11.26 2.87
N LYS A 26 -6.65 11.47 2.21
CA LYS A 26 -7.58 10.38 1.87
C LYS A 26 -7.11 9.52 0.69
N VAL A 27 -6.19 10.01 -0.15
CA VAL A 27 -5.59 9.22 -1.24
C VAL A 27 -4.61 8.17 -0.70
N PHE A 28 -4.01 8.41 0.47
CA PHE A 28 -3.13 7.45 1.15
C PHE A 28 -3.85 6.55 2.16
N ALA A 29 -5.08 6.89 2.57
CA ALA A 29 -5.99 6.00 3.31
C ALA A 29 -6.67 5.00 2.37
N GLY A 30 -5.92 4.40 1.44
CA GLY A 30 -6.45 3.40 0.52
C GLY A 30 -6.87 2.11 1.27
N PRO A 31 -7.58 1.20 0.59
CA PRO A 31 -8.09 -0.02 1.19
C PRO A 31 -6.95 -0.83 1.80
N THR A 32 -7.17 -1.27 3.04
CA THR A 32 -6.30 -2.18 3.76
C THR A 32 -6.80 -3.60 3.60
N LEU A 33 -5.88 -4.56 3.63
CA LEU A 33 -6.20 -5.98 3.68
C LEU A 33 -5.62 -6.58 4.95
N THR A 34 -6.49 -7.17 5.76
CA THR A 34 -6.07 -7.95 6.92
C THR A 34 -5.68 -9.36 6.48
N LEU A 35 -4.49 -9.78 6.91
CA LEU A 35 -3.86 -11.07 6.66
C LEU A 35 -3.45 -11.69 7.98
N ASN A 36 -3.29 -13.01 7.97
CA ASN A 36 -2.71 -13.74 9.09
C ASN A 36 -1.18 -13.77 8.95
N TYR A 37 -0.48 -13.92 10.07
CA TYR A 37 0.97 -14.10 10.05
C TYR A 37 1.39 -15.33 9.21
N ASP A 38 0.61 -16.42 9.25
CA ASP A 38 0.88 -17.65 8.48
C ASP A 38 0.63 -17.52 6.97
N ASP A 39 -0.01 -16.42 6.52
CA ASP A 39 -0.18 -16.13 5.09
C ASP A 39 1.18 -15.81 4.43
N PHE A 40 2.18 -15.44 5.23
CA PHE A 40 3.57 -15.18 4.82
C PHE A 40 4.48 -16.41 5.00
N GLY A 41 3.92 -17.55 5.38
CA GLY A 41 4.63 -18.81 5.58
C GLY A 41 4.98 -19.11 7.04
N PRO A 42 5.86 -20.10 7.29
CA PRO A 42 6.25 -20.47 8.64
C PRO A 42 7.01 -19.33 9.32
N GLU A 43 7.05 -19.33 10.65
CA GLU A 43 7.69 -18.27 11.43
C GLU A 43 9.17 -18.06 11.08
N SER A 44 9.90 -19.12 10.75
CA SER A 44 11.29 -19.05 10.29
C SER A 44 11.49 -18.27 8.98
N ALA A 45 10.44 -18.09 8.18
CA ALA A 45 10.44 -17.27 6.97
C ALA A 45 9.79 -15.91 7.24
N ALA A 46 8.57 -15.92 7.77
CA ALA A 46 7.77 -14.73 7.98
C ALA A 46 8.42 -13.71 8.92
N SER A 47 9.13 -14.16 9.96
CA SER A 47 9.75 -13.25 10.96
C SER A 47 10.83 -12.35 10.40
N ARG A 48 11.48 -12.75 9.30
CA ARG A 48 12.47 -11.93 8.60
C ARG A 48 11.86 -10.67 7.97
N PHE A 49 10.56 -10.71 7.67
CA PHE A 49 9.81 -9.62 7.07
C PHE A 49 8.87 -8.93 8.08
N LEU A 50 8.19 -9.72 8.92
CA LEU A 50 7.13 -9.25 9.83
C LEU A 50 7.63 -9.00 11.27
N GLY A 51 8.85 -9.42 11.59
CA GLY A 51 9.30 -9.53 12.98
C GLY A 51 8.73 -10.77 13.68
N PRO A 52 9.16 -11.07 14.91
CA PRO A 52 8.72 -12.25 15.67
C PRO A 52 7.21 -12.26 15.92
N ARG A 53 6.62 -13.46 16.01
CA ARG A 53 5.20 -13.63 16.26
C ARG A 53 4.86 -13.33 17.72
N GLY A 54 3.89 -12.46 17.92
CA GLY A 54 3.23 -12.22 19.21
C GLY A 54 2.12 -13.23 19.48
N SER A 55 1.29 -12.94 20.48
CA SER A 55 0.21 -13.86 20.90
C SER A 55 -0.92 -13.91 19.88
N HIS A 56 -1.25 -12.78 19.25
CA HIS A 56 -2.35 -12.62 18.32
C HIS A 56 -1.96 -11.70 17.16
N THR A 57 -0.85 -12.02 16.49
CA THR A 57 -0.31 -11.11 15.47
C THR A 57 -1.19 -11.01 14.24
N VAL A 58 -1.72 -9.81 13.97
CA VAL A 58 -2.52 -9.49 12.81
C VAL A 58 -1.70 -8.65 11.83
N ILE A 59 -1.75 -8.99 10.55
CA ILE A 59 -1.01 -8.27 9.52
C ILE A 59 -1.97 -7.38 8.74
N ILE A 60 -1.67 -6.09 8.68
CA ILE A 60 -2.48 -5.09 7.98
C ILE A 60 -1.68 -4.59 6.78
N ALA A 61 -1.98 -5.14 5.61
CA ALA A 61 -1.39 -4.69 4.36
C ALA A 61 -2.04 -3.39 3.91
N HIS A 62 -1.25 -2.36 3.64
CA HIS A 62 -1.74 -1.03 3.28
C HIS A 62 -0.91 -0.37 2.18
N PHE A 63 -1.42 0.76 1.67
CA PHE A 63 -0.65 1.67 0.83
C PHE A 63 -0.10 2.81 1.68
N GLY A 64 1.15 3.17 1.45
CA GLY A 64 1.76 4.31 2.15
C GLY A 64 3.25 4.10 2.37
N TYR A 65 3.91 5.17 2.80
CA TYR A 65 5.28 5.07 3.26
C TYR A 65 5.31 4.53 4.69
N ASN A 66 6.28 3.67 5.00
CA ASN A 66 6.42 3.03 6.31
C ASN A 66 6.63 4.02 7.47
N HIS A 67 6.85 5.32 7.20
CA HIS A 67 6.99 6.39 8.20
C HIS A 67 5.66 7.09 8.56
N ILE A 68 4.56 6.80 7.85
CA ILE A 68 3.20 7.31 8.14
C ILE A 68 2.37 6.22 8.84
N THR A 69 2.98 5.07 9.08
CA THR A 69 2.37 3.93 9.76
C THR A 69 1.97 4.35 11.18
N PRO A 70 0.69 4.19 11.58
CA PRO A 70 0.27 4.44 12.96
C PRO A 70 1.15 3.63 13.91
N SER A 71 1.43 4.17 15.09
CA SER A 71 1.91 3.37 16.22
C SER A 71 0.90 2.25 16.46
N ALA A 72 1.25 1.05 16.00
CA ALA A 72 0.41 -0.13 16.07
C ALA A 72 0.46 -0.72 17.48
N PRO A 73 -0.64 -1.29 18.00
CA PRO A 73 -0.59 -2.20 19.15
C PRO A 73 0.50 -3.26 18.96
N GLU A 74 1.06 -3.80 20.05
CA GLU A 74 2.18 -4.77 19.99
C GLU A 74 1.91 -6.00 19.10
N ASP A 75 0.63 -6.34 18.87
CA ASP A 75 0.21 -7.47 18.03
C ASP A 75 -0.15 -7.07 16.58
N ASP A 76 -0.27 -5.80 16.25
CA ASP A 76 -0.57 -5.38 14.87
C ASP A 76 0.72 -5.09 14.10
N ARG A 77 0.78 -5.56 12.85
CA ARG A 77 1.90 -5.30 11.94
C ARG A 77 1.41 -4.71 10.64
N TYR A 78 1.80 -3.48 10.38
CA TYR A 78 1.49 -2.82 9.12
C TYR A 78 2.59 -3.10 8.10
N VAL A 79 2.18 -3.53 6.91
CA VAL A 79 3.12 -3.84 5.83
C VAL A 79 2.69 -3.16 4.54
N ASN A 80 3.68 -2.69 3.78
CA ASN A 80 3.43 -2.13 2.46
C ASN A 80 3.08 -3.24 1.46
N VAL A 81 1.97 -3.09 0.74
CA VAL A 81 1.49 -4.09 -0.24
C VAL A 81 2.58 -4.49 -1.26
N LEU A 82 3.35 -3.55 -1.81
CA LEU A 82 4.37 -3.86 -2.82
C LEU A 82 5.54 -4.64 -2.20
N GLN A 83 5.97 -4.28 -0.99
CA GLN A 83 7.02 -5.00 -0.28
C GLN A 83 6.58 -6.43 0.05
N SER A 84 5.34 -6.61 0.52
CA SER A 84 4.74 -7.92 0.77
C SER A 84 4.69 -8.77 -0.50
N MET A 85 4.26 -8.21 -1.63
CA MET A 85 4.22 -8.94 -2.90
C MET A 85 5.62 -9.39 -3.37
N ASN A 86 6.64 -8.54 -3.22
CA ASN A 86 8.01 -8.90 -3.57
C ASN A 86 8.55 -10.01 -2.65
N PHE A 87 8.33 -9.89 -1.34
CA PHE A 87 8.69 -10.93 -0.38
C PHE A 87 8.06 -12.29 -0.74
N LEU A 88 6.75 -12.32 -0.98
CA LEU A 88 6.04 -13.56 -1.36
C LEU A 88 6.59 -14.17 -2.64
N ARG A 89 6.91 -13.33 -3.64
CA ARG A 89 7.51 -13.76 -4.90
C ARG A 89 8.89 -14.40 -4.69
N ASP A 90 9.72 -13.80 -3.85
CA ASP A 90 11.06 -14.31 -3.57
C ASP A 90 11.00 -15.61 -2.77
N GLU A 91 10.10 -15.70 -1.77
CA GLU A 91 9.88 -16.94 -1.02
C GLU A 91 9.39 -18.07 -1.93
N VAL A 92 8.38 -17.83 -2.78
CA VAL A 92 7.90 -18.83 -3.75
C VAL A 92 9.02 -19.31 -4.69
N ARG A 93 9.92 -18.42 -5.12
CA ARG A 93 11.05 -18.75 -5.99
C ARG A 93 12.15 -19.54 -5.27
N SER A 94 12.36 -19.27 -3.99
CA SER A 94 13.37 -19.94 -3.18
C SER A 94 12.95 -21.35 -2.73
N LEU A 95 11.64 -21.62 -2.66
CA LEU A 95 11.12 -22.89 -2.17
C LEU A 95 11.42 -24.05 -3.13
N PRO A 96 12.11 -25.12 -2.68
CA PRO A 96 12.37 -26.31 -3.50
C PRO A 96 11.09 -26.92 -4.07
N HIS A 97 11.09 -27.30 -5.34
CA HIS A 97 9.96 -27.92 -6.04
C HIS A 97 9.75 -29.38 -5.60
N THR A 98 9.16 -29.54 -4.42
CA THR A 98 8.82 -30.84 -3.83
C THR A 98 7.35 -30.87 -3.44
N SER A 99 6.75 -32.07 -3.41
CA SER A 99 5.35 -32.25 -3.01
C SER A 99 5.06 -31.77 -1.59
N ALA A 100 6.04 -31.88 -0.68
CA ALA A 100 5.94 -31.40 0.69
C ALA A 100 5.80 -29.86 0.79
N ASN A 101 6.40 -29.13 -0.15
CA ASN A 101 6.37 -27.65 -0.16
C ASN A 101 5.19 -27.09 -0.95
N GLU A 102 4.46 -27.92 -1.70
CA GLU A 102 3.38 -27.44 -2.57
C GLU A 102 2.24 -26.75 -1.82
N PRO A 103 1.77 -27.24 -0.64
CA PRO A 103 0.75 -26.54 0.14
C PRO A 103 1.20 -25.14 0.58
N LEU A 104 2.47 -24.99 1.00
CA LEU A 104 3.02 -23.69 1.37
C LEU A 104 3.11 -22.78 0.15
N ARG A 105 3.60 -23.30 -0.98
CA ARG A 105 3.70 -22.55 -2.24
C ARG A 105 2.33 -22.03 -2.68
N GLN A 106 1.30 -22.87 -2.61
CA GLN A 106 -0.06 -22.48 -2.95
C GLN A 106 -0.56 -21.37 -2.02
N ARG A 107 -0.34 -21.48 -0.71
CA ARG A 107 -0.72 -20.42 0.25
C ARG A 107 -0.05 -19.09 -0.05
N LEU A 108 1.26 -19.09 -0.35
CA LEU A 108 2.00 -17.87 -0.69
C LEU A 108 1.47 -17.25 -1.99
N ARG A 109 1.16 -18.07 -3.00
CA ARG A 109 0.53 -17.64 -4.26
C ARG A 109 -0.86 -17.05 -4.04
N ASP A 110 -1.69 -17.69 -3.23
CA ASP A 110 -3.03 -17.21 -2.92
C ASP A 110 -2.97 -15.86 -2.18
N THR A 111 -2.04 -15.72 -1.24
CA THR A 111 -1.81 -14.46 -0.53
C THR A 111 -1.34 -13.36 -1.49
N TYR A 112 -0.42 -13.68 -2.41
CA TYR A 112 0.01 -12.76 -3.45
C TYR A 112 -1.15 -12.31 -4.34
N ALA A 113 -2.00 -13.25 -4.77
CA ALA A 113 -3.17 -12.98 -5.60
C ALA A 113 -4.20 -12.09 -4.88
N ARG A 114 -4.36 -12.24 -3.55
CA ARG A 114 -5.22 -11.36 -2.73
C ARG A 114 -4.67 -9.93 -2.63
N LEU A 115 -3.36 -9.76 -2.61
CA LEU A 115 -2.69 -8.45 -2.56
C LEU A 115 -2.63 -7.75 -3.93
N TYR A 116 -2.63 -8.50 -5.04
CA TYR A 116 -2.48 -7.94 -6.38
C TYR A 116 -3.55 -6.89 -6.77
N PRO A 117 -4.87 -7.09 -6.52
CA PRO A 117 -5.90 -6.09 -6.81
C PRO A 117 -5.62 -4.75 -6.14
N LEU A 118 -5.10 -4.79 -4.91
CA LEU A 118 -4.71 -3.61 -4.16
C LEU A 118 -3.60 -2.86 -4.91
N GLN A 119 -2.50 -3.55 -5.25
CA GLN A 119 -1.38 -2.92 -5.96
C GLN A 119 -1.78 -2.41 -7.36
N ARG A 120 -2.62 -3.17 -8.08
CA ARG A 120 -3.16 -2.76 -9.39
C ARG A 120 -4.00 -1.49 -9.28
N MET A 121 -4.86 -1.40 -8.26
CA MET A 121 -5.67 -0.21 -8.03
C MET A 121 -4.79 1.01 -7.74
N ARG A 122 -3.76 0.88 -6.91
CA ARG A 122 -2.78 1.96 -6.67
C ARG A 122 -2.06 2.38 -7.94
N TYR A 123 -1.57 1.42 -8.72
CA TYR A 123 -0.89 1.68 -9.98
C TYR A 123 -1.79 2.43 -10.97
N ASN A 124 -3.04 1.99 -11.13
CA ASN A 124 -4.03 2.67 -11.96
C ASN A 124 -4.35 4.08 -11.43
N ALA A 125 -4.47 4.27 -10.12
CA ALA A 125 -4.70 5.58 -9.52
C ALA A 125 -3.53 6.53 -9.79
N GLN A 126 -2.28 6.05 -9.70
CA GLN A 126 -1.09 6.84 -10.01
C GLN A 126 -1.00 7.20 -11.50
N LEU A 127 -1.40 6.29 -12.39
CA LEU A 127 -1.51 6.58 -13.82
C LEU A 127 -2.57 7.65 -14.11
N ASN A 128 -3.73 7.55 -13.45
CA ASN A 128 -4.89 8.40 -13.69
C ASN A 128 -4.86 9.74 -12.93
N ALA A 129 -3.97 9.93 -11.94
CA ALA A 129 -3.89 11.14 -11.14
C ALA A 129 -3.48 12.36 -12.00
N SER A 130 -4.42 13.23 -12.37
CA SER A 130 -4.14 14.42 -13.19
C SER A 130 -3.13 15.38 -12.55
N PHE A 131 -2.18 15.87 -13.37
CA PHE A 131 -1.30 17.07 -13.34
C PHE A 131 -0.88 17.83 -12.06
N ALA A 132 -1.34 17.50 -10.85
CA ALA A 132 -1.05 18.29 -9.64
C ALA A 132 0.35 18.03 -9.02
N PHE A 133 1.14 17.11 -9.58
CA PHE A 133 2.55 16.94 -9.24
C PHE A 133 3.41 17.42 -10.43
N PRO A 134 4.27 18.45 -10.25
CA PRO A 134 5.00 19.09 -11.33
C PRO A 134 6.22 18.24 -11.67
N VAL A 135 6.02 17.18 -12.43
CA VAL A 135 7.13 16.52 -13.13
C VAL A 135 6.71 16.48 -14.59
N GLY A 136 7.22 17.46 -15.34
CA GLY A 136 6.76 17.79 -16.68
C GLY A 136 6.80 16.62 -17.65
N GLY A 137 5.76 16.55 -18.49
CA GLY A 137 5.78 16.04 -19.88
C GLY A 137 6.20 14.59 -20.15
N MET A 138 6.80 13.85 -19.22
CA MET A 138 7.21 12.47 -19.43
C MET A 138 6.01 11.54 -19.20
N ASP A 139 5.83 10.58 -20.11
CA ASP A 139 4.83 9.53 -19.99
C ASP A 139 5.02 8.84 -18.62
N ARG A 140 4.06 9.00 -17.70
CA ARG A 140 4.21 8.55 -16.29
C ARG A 140 4.47 7.06 -16.18
N ARG A 141 4.11 6.29 -17.21
CA ARG A 141 4.46 4.88 -17.36
C ARG A 141 5.97 4.61 -17.32
N LEU A 142 6.78 5.60 -17.71
CA LEU A 142 8.25 5.54 -17.66
C LEU A 142 8.82 5.88 -16.28
N MET A 143 8.03 6.52 -15.40
CA MET A 143 8.45 6.92 -14.06
C MET A 143 7.92 6.01 -12.95
N LEU A 144 6.79 5.33 -13.19
CA LEU A 144 6.23 4.39 -12.23
C LEU A 144 6.98 3.04 -12.31
N PRO A 145 7.28 2.41 -11.16
CA PRO A 145 7.79 1.05 -11.17
C PRO A 145 6.79 0.12 -11.88
N ALA A 146 7.31 -0.84 -12.64
CA ALA A 146 6.48 -1.80 -13.36
C ALA A 146 5.51 -2.52 -12.40
N LEU A 147 4.25 -2.66 -12.82
CA LEU A 147 3.27 -3.44 -12.07
C LEU A 147 3.76 -4.90 -11.98
N PRO A 148 3.81 -5.50 -10.78
CA PRO A 148 4.12 -6.92 -10.63
C PRO A 148 3.16 -7.80 -11.45
N PRO A 149 3.54 -9.00 -11.88
CA PRO A 149 2.62 -9.90 -12.59
C PRO A 149 1.41 -10.27 -11.69
N PRO A 150 0.25 -10.65 -12.26
CA PRO A 150 -0.93 -11.04 -11.49
C PRO A 150 -0.77 -12.36 -10.71
N ALA A 151 0.25 -13.15 -11.03
CA ALA A 151 0.54 -14.44 -10.40
C ALA A 151 2.06 -14.71 -10.38
N ILE A 152 2.48 -15.64 -9.51
CA ILE A 152 3.88 -16.05 -9.28
C ILE A 152 4.01 -17.57 -9.16
#